data_AF-A0A2N9M6Y3-F1
#
_entry.id   AF-A0A2N9M6Y3-F1
#
_cell.length_a   1.000
_cell.length_b   1.000
_cell.length_c   1.000
_cell.angle_alpha   90.00
_cell.angle_beta   90.00
_cell.angle_gamma   90.00
#
_symmetry.space_group_name_H-M   'P 1'
#
loop_
_entity.id
_entity.type
_entity.pdbx_description
1 polymer ?
#
loop_
_entity_poly.entity_id
_entity_poly.type
_entity_poly.pdbx_seq_one_letter_code
_entity_poly.pdbx_strand_id
1 'polypeptide(L)' 'MEATAESAKLLLESISSLPRHEFWPDDVSYLDMPTTGIVGHRQVTDAYLVLLARKHGGSVATMDKALAAVHPGTTLLA' A
#
# COMPACT_ATOMS: atom_id res chain seq x y z
N MET A 1 -3.16 18.54 17.20
CA MET A 1 -2.18 17.74 17.98
C MET A 1 -1.05 17.46 17.02
N GLU A 2 0.17 17.87 17.36
CA GLU A 2 1.33 17.70 16.47
C GLU A 2 1.68 16.21 16.36
N ALA A 3 1.87 15.71 15.14
CA ALA A 3 2.22 14.31 14.93
C ALA A 3 3.69 14.09 15.30
N THR A 4 3.94 13.30 16.35
CA THR A 4 5.29 12.90 16.79
C THR A 4 5.57 11.44 16.44
N ALA A 5 6.84 11.06 16.38
CA ALA A 5 7.24 9.66 16.16
C ALA A 5 6.68 8.73 17.26
N GLU A 6 6.58 9.21 18.49
CA GLU A 6 5.96 8.47 19.60
C GLU A 6 4.46 8.26 19.36
N SER A 7 3.72 9.32 19.02
CA SER A 7 2.28 9.20 18.74
C SER A 7 2.00 8.27 17.54
N ALA A 8 2.88 8.25 16.54
CA ALA A 8 2.78 7.34 15.40
C ALA A 8 2.99 5.87 15.81
N LYS A 9 3.95 5.59 16.69
CA LYS A 9 4.19 4.22 17.20
C LYS A 9 2.99 3.71 18.01
N LEU A 10 2.47 4.52 18.92
CA LEU A 10 1.30 4.16 19.74
C LEU A 10 0.06 3.89 18.88
N LEU A 11 -0.14 4.69 17.83
CA LEU A 11 -1.22 4.45 16.87
C LEU A 11 -1.01 3.15 16.10
N LEU A 12 0.21 2.88 15.62
CA LEU A 12 0.54 1.65 14.90
C LEU A 12 0.34 0.41 15.78
N GLU A 13 0.76 0.45 17.04
CA GLU A 13 0.50 -0.61 18.03
C GLU A 13 -1.00 -0.85 18.19
N SER A 14 -1.79 0.22 18.31
CA SER A 14 -3.25 0.13 18.43
C SER A 14 -3.90 -0.51 17.20
N ILE A 15 -3.49 -0.12 15.99
CA ILE A 15 -3.99 -0.70 14.73
C ILE A 15 -3.58 -2.18 14.62
N SER A 16 -2.33 -2.48 14.96
CA SER A 16 -1.77 -3.84 14.86
C SER A 16 -2.43 -4.82 15.83
N SER A 17 -3.03 -4.32 16.90
CA SER A 17 -3.75 -5.11 17.90
C SER A 17 -5.17 -5.52 17.47
N LEU A 18 -5.69 -4.95 16.37
CA LEU A 18 -7.05 -5.25 15.90
C LEU A 18 -7.13 -6.72 15.42
N PRO A 19 -8.17 -7.48 15.80
CA PRO A 19 -8.30 -8.89 15.39
C PRO A 19 -8.38 -9.13 13.87
N ARG A 20 -8.73 -8.09 13.11
CA ARG A 20 -8.83 -8.11 11.64
C ARG A 20 -7.59 -7.54 10.94
N HIS A 21 -6.58 -7.11 11.71
CA HIS A 21 -5.32 -6.65 11.15
C HIS A 21 -4.43 -7.86 10.84
N GLU A 22 -3.88 -7.88 9.63
CA GLU A 22 -2.86 -8.80 9.20
C GLU A 22 -1.69 -7.99 8.63
N PHE A 23 -0.47 -8.31 9.07
CA PHE A 23 0.72 -7.66 8.55
C PHE A 23 1.24 -8.40 7.32
N TRP A 24 1.39 -7.68 6.21
CA TRP A 24 2.05 -8.20 5.01
C TRP A 24 3.49 -7.66 4.95
N PRO A 25 4.51 -8.53 5.07
CA PRO A 25 5.90 -8.12 4.91
C PRO A 25 6.22 -7.78 3.45
N ASP A 26 7.38 -7.15 3.23
CA ASP A 26 8.00 -7.07 1.91
C ASP A 26 8.42 -8.48 1.48
N ASP A 27 7.51 -9.17 0.79
CA ASP A 27 7.69 -10.55 0.38
C ASP A 27 7.51 -10.75 -1.14
N VAL A 28 7.51 -9.67 -1.91
CA VAL A 28 7.54 -9.69 -3.38
C VAL A 28 8.88 -9.16 -3.87
N SER A 29 9.41 -9.77 -4.94
CA SER A 29 10.62 -9.25 -5.57
C SER A 29 10.31 -8.00 -6.38
N TYR A 30 11.15 -6.97 -6.26
CA TYR A 30 11.12 -5.83 -7.20
C TYR A 30 11.34 -6.24 -8.66
N LEU A 31 11.91 -7.43 -8.92
CA LEU A 31 12.06 -7.96 -10.27
C LEU A 31 10.71 -8.40 -10.88
N ASP A 32 9.70 -8.64 -10.05
CA ASP A 32 8.35 -9.00 -10.49
C ASP A 32 7.49 -7.75 -10.81
N MET A 33 8.07 -6.55 -10.66
CA MET A 33 7.37 -5.30 -10.95
C MET A 33 7.07 -5.16 -12.44
N PRO A 34 5.82 -4.81 -12.81
CA PRO A 34 5.51 -4.49 -14.19
C PRO A 34 6.24 -3.22 -14.61
N THR A 35 6.90 -3.26 -15.76
CA THR A 35 7.49 -2.05 -16.37
C THR A 35 6.42 -1.16 -17.02
N THR A 36 5.30 -1.75 -17.43
CA THR A 36 4.15 -1.04 -18.00
C THR A 36 3.34 -0.32 -16.92
N GLY A 37 3.05 0.96 -17.13
CA GLY A 37 2.24 1.78 -16.21
C GLY A 37 3.07 2.59 -15.20
N ILE A 38 4.38 2.35 -15.11
CA ILE A 38 5.33 3.15 -14.35
C ILE A 38 6.01 4.14 -15.29
N VAL A 39 5.48 5.37 -15.32
CA VAL A 39 5.96 6.47 -16.18
C VAL A 39 7.14 7.20 -15.53
N GLY A 40 7.24 7.20 -14.20
CA GLY A 40 8.35 7.83 -13.49
C GLY A 40 8.62 7.22 -12.12
N HIS A 41 9.81 7.51 -11.57
CA HIS A 41 10.30 6.94 -10.32
C HIS A 41 9.35 7.16 -9.12
N ARG A 42 8.51 8.20 -9.16
CA ARG A 42 7.54 8.52 -8.11
C ARG A 42 6.42 7.48 -7.98
N GLN A 43 6.19 6.67 -9.00
CA GLN A 43 5.12 5.67 -9.04
C GLN A 43 5.61 4.27 -8.63
N VAL A 44 6.91 4.08 -8.40
CA VAL A 44 7.49 2.76 -8.13
C VAL A 44 6.94 2.19 -6.82
N THR A 45 6.87 2.99 -5.75
CA THR A 45 6.34 2.55 -4.46
C THR A 45 4.86 2.18 -4.58
N ASP A 46 4.05 2.99 -5.26
CA ASP A 46 2.63 2.72 -5.40
C ASP A 46 2.36 1.45 -6.22
N ALA A 47 3.08 1.27 -7.32
CA ALA A 47 2.99 0.06 -8.14
C ALA A 47 3.47 -1.18 -7.37
N TYR A 48 4.47 -1.03 -6.48
CA TYR A 48 4.90 -2.10 -5.58
C TYR A 48 3.80 -2.46 -4.56
N LEU A 49 3.14 -1.48 -3.94
CA LEU A 49 2.03 -1.74 -3.02
C LEU A 49 0.86 -2.45 -3.71
N VAL A 50 0.57 -2.09 -4.96
CA VAL A 50 -0.44 -2.78 -5.77
C VAL A 50 -0.02 -4.22 -6.07
N LEU A 51 1.25 -4.46 -6.42
CA LEU A 51 1.78 -5.80 -6.65
C LEU A 51 1.68 -6.66 -5.38
N LEU A 52 2.10 -6.13 -4.23
CA LEU A 52 1.99 -6.80 -2.93
C LEU A 52 0.53 -7.14 -2.60
N ALA A 53 -0.38 -6.19 -2.77
CA ALA A 53 -1.81 -6.43 -2.56
C ALA A 53 -2.35 -7.53 -3.47
N ARG A 54 -1.95 -7.58 -4.75
CA ARG A 54 -2.36 -8.66 -5.67
C ARG A 54 -1.89 -10.03 -5.19
N LYS A 55 -0.63 -10.14 -4.75
CA LYS A 55 -0.08 -11.40 -4.24
C LYS A 55 -0.88 -11.96 -3.07
N HIS A 56 -1.31 -11.08 -2.16
CA HIS A 56 -2.12 -11.44 -0.99
C HIS A 56 -3.63 -11.46 -1.28
N GLY A 57 -4.06 -11.30 -2.54
CA GLY A 57 -5.47 -11.30 -2.94
C GLY A 57 -6.28 -10.11 -2.41
N GLY A 58 -5.62 -9.03 -2.02
CA GLY A 58 -6.20 -7.82 -1.44
C GLY A 58 -6.29 -6.62 -2.38
N SER A 59 -6.52 -5.45 -1.79
CA SER A 59 -6.57 -4.17 -2.49
C SER A 59 -5.94 -3.06 -1.66
N VAL A 60 -5.36 -2.07 -2.33
CA VAL A 60 -4.79 -0.88 -1.69
C VAL A 60 -5.91 0.15 -1.48
N ALA A 61 -6.23 0.45 -0.23
CA ALA A 61 -7.05 1.62 0.09
C ALA A 61 -6.20 2.90 -0.08
N THR A 62 -6.67 3.86 -0.87
CA THR A 62 -5.91 5.08 -1.18
C THR A 62 -6.83 6.29 -1.33
N MET A 63 -6.30 7.48 -1.03
CA MET A 63 -6.94 8.75 -1.36
C MET A 63 -6.43 9.33 -2.70
N ASP A 64 -5.44 8.67 -3.32
CA ASP A 64 -4.89 9.06 -4.61
C ASP A 64 -5.78 8.56 -5.75
N LYS A 65 -6.51 9.50 -6.36
CA LYS A 65 -7.39 9.24 -7.50
C LYS A 65 -6.63 8.79 -8.75
N ALA A 66 -5.41 9.27 -8.95
CA ALA A 66 -4.60 8.87 -10.10
C ALA A 66 -4.17 7.41 -9.95
N LEU A 67 -3.73 7.01 -8.74
CA LEU A 67 -3.38 5.62 -8.46
C LEU A 67 -4.57 4.68 -8.66
N ALA A 68 -5.74 5.09 -8.13
CA ALA A 68 -6.97 4.31 -8.26
C ALA A 68 -7.42 4.14 -9.72
N ALA A 69 -7.24 5.17 -10.54
CA ALA A 69 -7.57 5.13 -11.97
C ALA A 69 -6.62 4.21 -12.78
N VAL A 70 -5.35 4.13 -12.40
CA VAL A 70 -4.34 3.31 -13.09
C VAL A 70 -4.47 1.82 -12.73
N HIS A 71 -4.87 1.49 -11.50
CA HIS A 71 -5.01 0.11 -11.03
C HIS A 71 -6.44 -0.24 -10.58
N PRO A 72 -7.43 -0.18 -11.49
CA PRO A 72 -8.80 -0.54 -11.16
C PRO A 72 -8.86 -2.02 -10.74
N GLY A 73 -9.61 -2.32 -9.68
CA GLY A 73 -9.79 -3.68 -9.16
C GLY A 73 -8.72 -4.19 -8.20
N THR A 74 -7.60 -3.47 -8.02
CA THR A 74 -6.64 -3.71 -6.91
C THR A 74 -6.47 -2.48 -6.03
N THR A 75 -7.29 -1.46 -6.24
CA THR A 75 -7.32 -0.23 -5.44
C THR A 75 -8.75 0.08 -5.05
N LEU A 76 -8.91 0.69 -3.88
CA LEU A 76 -10.17 1.20 -3.36
C LEU A 76 -9.96 2.67 -3.02
N LEU A 77 -10.71 3.57 -3.68
CA LEU A 77 -10.69 4.98 -3.36
C LEU A 77 -11.48 5.21 -2.07
N ALA A 78 -10.82 5.74 -1.04
CA ALA A 78 -11.38 6.00 0.29
C ALA A 78 -11.46 7.49 0.60
#